data_AF-A0A258YM47-F1
#
_entry.id   AF-A0A258YM47-F1
#
_cell.length_a   1.000
_cell.length_b   1.000
_cell.length_c   1.000
_cell.angle_alpha   90.00
_cell.angle_beta   90.00
_cell.angle_gamma   90.00
#
_symmetry.space_group_name_H-M   'P 1'
#
loop_
_entity.id
_entity.type
_entity.pdbx_description
1 polymer ?
#
loop_
_entity_poly.entity_id
_entity_poly.type
_entity_poly.pdbx_seq_one_letter_code
_entity_poly.pdbx_strand_id
1 'polypeptide(L)'
;MNAYSQQLMNMLLSTNGKATYKILAGKSVILLNDQGKIQTIDTDASGEIVFNKNLLPQQIGEMGLAFNYEGWLSKIGDVTIMYDYTGRIDRIGNLVFRYNYNQQIASIGSYTITYNSNKTIDQIGQYKIYYNYSGNVFRIDQSKGLILLQLNFTK
;
A
#
# COMPACT_ATOMS: atom_id res chain seq x y z
N MET A 1 2.38 19.70 17.71
CA MET A 1 1.20 19.70 16.82
C MET A 1 1.25 18.43 16.02
N ASN A 2 0.22 17.58 16.11
CA ASN A 2 0.27 16.16 15.74
C ASN A 2 0.64 15.92 14.27
N ALA A 3 1.87 15.43 14.05
CA ALA A 3 2.26 14.87 12.77
C ALA A 3 1.45 13.58 12.55
N TYR A 4 0.41 13.62 11.73
CA TYR A 4 -0.16 12.39 11.21
C TYR A 4 0.93 11.71 10.37
N SER A 5 1.66 10.77 10.97
CA SER A 5 2.81 10.12 10.36
C SER A 5 2.36 9.23 9.21
N GLN A 6 2.88 9.47 8.00
CA GLN A 6 2.74 8.50 6.91
C GLN A 6 3.62 7.29 7.22
N GLN A 7 3.02 6.12 7.30
CA GLN A 7 3.75 4.90 7.64
C GLN A 7 3.09 3.67 7.01
N LEU A 8 3.91 2.68 6.71
CA LEU A 8 3.43 1.32 6.49
C LEU A 8 2.88 0.80 7.82
N MET A 9 1.57 0.57 7.91
CA MET A 9 0.95 0.01 9.12
C MET A 9 1.20 -1.49 9.19
N ASN A 10 0.84 -2.19 8.11
CA ASN A 10 0.86 -3.63 8.03
C ASN A 10 1.09 -4.06 6.58
N MET A 11 1.70 -5.23 6.44
CA MET A 11 1.65 -6.01 5.20
C MET A 11 0.71 -7.19 5.42
N LEU A 12 -0.30 -7.28 4.56
CA LEU A 12 -1.19 -8.43 4.50
C LEU A 12 -0.61 -9.40 3.49
N LEU A 13 -0.12 -10.54 3.97
CA LEU A 13 0.42 -11.61 3.13
C LEU A 13 -0.69 -12.62 2.86
N SER A 14 -1.04 -12.86 1.61
CA SER A 14 -1.94 -13.95 1.25
C SER A 14 -1.25 -15.30 1.39
N THR A 15 -2.04 -16.37 1.52
CA THR A 15 -1.52 -17.75 1.57
C THR A 15 -0.70 -18.15 0.35
N ASN A 16 -0.95 -17.56 -0.82
CA ASN A 16 -0.13 -17.79 -2.02
C ASN A 16 1.10 -16.86 -2.14
N GLY A 17 1.41 -16.07 -1.10
CA GLY A 17 2.64 -15.29 -1.03
C GLY A 17 2.63 -13.95 -1.76
N LYS A 18 1.45 -13.37 -1.99
CA LYS A 18 1.28 -12.01 -2.51
C LYS A 18 1.00 -11.05 -1.35
N ALA A 19 1.42 -9.79 -1.49
CA ALA A 19 1.19 -8.78 -0.46
C ALA A 19 0.23 -7.69 -0.92
N THR A 20 -0.58 -7.25 0.04
CA THR A 20 -1.21 -5.93 0.04
C THR A 20 -0.58 -5.08 1.14
N TYR A 21 -0.26 -3.83 0.82
CA TYR A 21 0.39 -2.89 1.73
C TYR A 21 -0.63 -1.89 2.24
N LYS A 22 -0.80 -1.84 3.56
CA LYS A 22 -1.71 -0.90 4.22
C LYS A 22 -0.93 0.32 4.68
N ILE A 23 -1.15 1.45 4.04
CA ILE A 23 -0.42 2.70 4.29
C ILE A 23 -1.32 3.68 5.02
N LEU A 24 -0.91 4.13 6.21
CA LEU A 24 -1.55 5.25 6.87
C LEU A 24 -1.11 6.55 6.18
N ALA A 25 -2.09 7.34 5.74
CA ALA A 25 -1.92 8.60 5.04
C ALA A 25 -2.84 9.65 5.67
N GLY A 26 -2.37 10.30 6.74
CA GLY A 26 -3.23 11.24 7.47
C GLY A 26 -4.28 10.49 8.29
N LYS A 27 -5.56 10.79 8.04
CA LYS A 27 -6.73 10.06 8.58
C LYS A 27 -7.21 8.95 7.65
N SER A 28 -6.53 8.74 6.53
CA SER A 28 -6.93 7.79 5.50
C SER A 28 -5.96 6.62 5.46
N VAL A 29 -6.44 5.49 4.93
CA VAL A 29 -5.67 4.28 4.70
C VAL A 29 -5.69 3.99 3.21
N ILE A 30 -4.51 3.80 2.62
CA ILE A 30 -4.35 3.42 1.22
C ILE A 30 -3.89 1.96 1.17
N LEU A 31 -4.62 1.12 0.43
CA LEU A 31 -4.23 -0.26 0.16
C LEU A 31 -3.60 -0.36 -1.23
N LEU A 32 -2.36 -0.86 -1.27
CA LEU A 32 -1.60 -1.07 -2.51
C LEU A 32 -1.37 -2.55 -2.78
N ASN A 33 -1.41 -2.97 -4.04
CA ASN A 33 -0.96 -4.30 -4.44
C ASN A 33 0.59 -4.41 -4.52
N ASP A 34 1.12 -5.58 -4.87
CA ASP A 34 2.57 -5.83 -5.05
C ASP A 34 3.24 -5.03 -6.16
N GLN A 35 2.46 -4.40 -7.04
CA GLN A 35 2.91 -3.51 -8.10
C GLN A 35 2.70 -2.03 -7.77
N GLY A 36 2.28 -1.68 -6.54
CA GLY A 36 2.11 -0.30 -6.12
C GLY A 36 0.95 0.45 -6.77
N LYS A 37 -0.06 -0.28 -7.24
CA LYS A 37 -1.34 0.28 -7.68
C LYS A 37 -2.30 0.33 -6.49
N ILE A 38 -3.05 1.43 -6.41
CA ILE A 38 -4.13 1.61 -5.42
C ILE A 38 -5.22 0.59 -5.71
N GLN A 39 -5.58 -0.19 -4.68
CA GLN A 39 -6.75 -1.07 -4.69
C GLN A 39 -7.94 -0.36 -4.06
N THR A 40 -7.72 0.25 -2.89
CA THR A 40 -8.75 0.91 -2.10
C THR A 40 -8.15 2.07 -1.32
N ILE A 41 -8.97 3.08 -1.05
CA ILE A 41 -8.68 4.14 -0.09
C ILE A 41 -9.85 4.19 0.88
N ASP A 42 -9.56 3.94 2.15
CA ASP A 42 -10.52 4.07 3.24
C ASP A 42 -10.24 5.36 3.98
N THR A 43 -11.28 6.13 4.30
CA THR A 43 -11.10 7.37 5.04
C THR A 43 -12.26 7.57 6.00
N ASP A 44 -11.95 7.99 7.22
CA ASP A 44 -12.94 8.44 8.18
C ASP A 44 -13.22 9.93 7.93
N ALA A 45 -13.95 10.21 6.85
CA ALA A 45 -14.43 11.53 6.49
C ALA A 45 -15.96 11.53 6.48
N SER A 46 -16.55 12.56 7.10
CA SER A 46 -17.99 12.75 7.16
C SER A 46 -18.34 14.16 6.70
N GLY A 47 -19.51 14.31 6.06
CA GLY A 47 -19.99 15.58 5.52
C GLY A 47 -20.31 15.50 4.04
N GLU A 48 -20.59 16.66 3.46
CA GLU A 48 -20.95 16.80 2.04
C GLU A 48 -19.77 16.43 1.12
N ILE A 49 -20.09 15.82 -0.01
CA ILE A 49 -19.13 15.59 -1.10
C ILE A 49 -19.30 16.71 -2.11
N VAL A 50 -18.26 17.53 -2.29
CA VAL A 50 -18.23 18.60 -3.28
C VAL A 50 -17.55 18.07 -4.54
N PHE A 51 -18.20 18.26 -5.69
CA PHE A 51 -17.68 17.85 -6.99
C PHE A 51 -17.27 19.05 -7.84
N ASN A 52 -16.28 18.85 -8.71
CA ASN A 52 -15.97 19.84 -9.74
C ASN A 52 -16.93 19.74 -10.93
N LYS A 53 -16.76 20.65 -11.90
CA LYS A 53 -17.55 20.68 -13.15
C LYS A 53 -17.51 19.39 -13.99
N ASN A 54 -16.53 18.52 -13.76
CA ASN A 54 -16.35 17.24 -14.45
C ASN A 54 -16.83 16.04 -13.59
N LEU A 55 -17.58 16.30 -12.50
CA LEU A 55 -18.07 15.28 -11.56
C LEU A 55 -16.98 14.48 -10.84
N LEU A 56 -15.76 15.04 -10.74
CA LEU A 56 -14.72 14.47 -9.87
C LEU A 56 -14.86 15.08 -8.46
N PRO A 57 -14.80 14.25 -7.40
CA PRO A 57 -14.88 14.76 -6.03
C PRO A 57 -13.66 15.63 -5.72
N GLN A 58 -13.86 16.80 -5.14
CA GLN A 58 -12.78 17.70 -4.69
C GLN A 58 -12.68 17.79 -3.17
N GLN A 59 -13.75 17.39 -2.45
CA GLN A 59 -13.80 17.50 -1.01
C GLN A 59 -14.83 16.53 -0.43
N ILE A 60 -14.55 15.96 0.73
CA ILE A 60 -15.49 15.19 1.57
C ILE A 60 -15.45 15.78 2.98
N GLY A 61 -16.50 16.46 3.41
CA GLY A 61 -16.47 17.22 4.67
C GLY A 61 -15.39 18.30 4.61
N GLU A 62 -14.38 18.24 5.47
CA GLU A 62 -13.21 19.13 5.43
C GLU A 62 -12.01 18.54 4.65
N MET A 63 -12.12 17.29 4.21
CA MET A 63 -11.02 16.58 3.54
C MET A 63 -10.94 16.95 2.07
N GLY A 64 -9.94 17.75 1.70
CA GLY A 64 -9.65 18.07 0.31
C GLY A 64 -9.08 16.88 -0.47
N LEU A 65 -9.49 16.75 -1.72
CA LEU A 65 -9.01 15.77 -2.69
C LEU A 65 -8.48 16.50 -3.93
N ALA A 66 -7.37 16.03 -4.48
CA ALA A 66 -6.86 16.53 -5.75
C ALA A 66 -6.44 15.40 -6.68
N PHE A 67 -6.60 15.61 -7.98
CA PHE A 67 -6.21 14.66 -9.02
C PHE A 67 -5.15 15.29 -9.91
N ASN A 68 -4.18 14.51 -10.36
CA ASN A 68 -3.21 14.96 -11.34
C ASN A 68 -3.85 15.03 -12.75
N TYR A 69 -3.07 15.45 -13.75
CA TYR A 69 -3.56 15.59 -15.12
C TYR A 69 -3.92 14.25 -15.80
N GLU A 70 -3.40 13.12 -15.28
CA GLU A 70 -3.77 11.76 -15.70
C GLU A 70 -5.06 11.26 -15.03
N GLY A 71 -5.66 12.07 -14.15
CA GLY A 71 -6.85 11.69 -13.39
C GLY A 71 -6.57 10.78 -12.19
N TRP A 72 -5.33 10.63 -11.76
CA TRP A 72 -4.98 9.87 -10.55
C TRP A 72 -5.04 10.75 -9.30
N LEU A 73 -5.51 10.18 -8.19
CA LEU A 73 -5.56 10.88 -6.91
C LEU A 73 -4.15 11.27 -6.46
N SER A 74 -3.87 12.57 -6.40
CA SER A 74 -2.57 13.15 -6.06
C SER A 74 -2.51 13.80 -4.69
N LYS A 75 -3.67 14.00 -4.03
CA LYS A 75 -3.75 14.54 -2.68
C LYS A 75 -4.99 14.05 -1.94
N ILE A 76 -4.84 13.70 -0.66
CA ILE A 76 -5.93 13.41 0.28
C ILE A 76 -5.65 14.09 1.63
N GLY A 77 -6.52 15.03 2.02
CA GLY A 77 -6.23 15.94 3.12
C GLY A 77 -4.92 16.69 2.86
N ASP A 78 -3.97 16.61 3.80
CA ASP A 78 -2.64 17.21 3.65
C ASP A 78 -1.59 16.25 3.05
N VAL A 79 -1.97 15.03 2.67
CA VAL A 79 -1.03 14.02 2.17
C VAL A 79 -0.98 14.04 0.65
N THR A 80 0.21 14.31 0.11
CA THR A 80 0.50 14.18 -1.32
C THR A 80 0.78 12.72 -1.70
N ILE A 81 0.26 12.29 -2.85
CA ILE A 81 0.50 10.99 -3.48
C ILE A 81 1.19 11.25 -4.82
N MET A 82 2.33 10.61 -5.04
CA MET A 82 3.10 10.72 -6.27
C MET A 82 3.22 9.36 -6.95
N TYR A 83 3.39 9.42 -8.27
CA TYR A 83 3.45 8.27 -9.13
C TYR A 83 4.70 8.33 -10.01
N ASP A 84 5.27 7.18 -10.31
CA ASP A 84 6.26 7.05 -11.36
C ASP A 84 5.63 7.20 -12.75
N TYR A 85 6.47 7.20 -13.79
CA TYR A 85 6.04 7.30 -15.19
C TYR A 85 5.17 6.13 -15.68
N THR A 86 5.06 5.04 -14.91
CA THR A 86 4.19 3.89 -15.19
C THR A 86 2.87 3.95 -14.41
N GLY A 87 2.67 5.02 -13.64
CA GLY A 87 1.50 5.24 -12.80
C GLY A 87 1.44 4.36 -11.56
N ARG A 88 2.57 3.84 -11.08
CA ARG A 88 2.65 3.17 -9.77
C ARG A 88 3.03 4.20 -8.72
N ILE A 89 2.57 4.04 -7.49
CA ILE A 89 2.96 4.97 -6.42
C ILE A 89 4.46 4.89 -6.17
N ASP A 90 5.18 6.00 -6.27
CA ASP A 90 6.58 6.07 -5.86
C ASP A 90 6.75 6.80 -4.50
N ARG A 91 5.73 7.56 -4.07
CA ARG A 91 5.74 8.27 -2.80
C ARG A 91 4.34 8.57 -2.26
N ILE A 92 4.18 8.45 -0.93
CA ILE A 92 3.02 8.95 -0.18
C ILE A 92 3.55 9.81 0.98
N GLY A 93 3.35 11.12 0.91
CA GLY A 93 3.99 12.08 1.82
C GLY A 93 5.50 11.91 1.81
N ASN A 94 6.08 11.53 2.96
CA ASN A 94 7.51 11.24 3.07
C ASN A 94 7.88 9.76 2.88
N LEU A 95 6.89 8.87 2.73
CA LEU A 95 7.11 7.44 2.57
C LEU A 95 7.43 7.12 1.11
N VAL A 96 8.64 6.62 0.85
CA VAL A 96 9.15 6.31 -0.49
C VAL A 96 9.01 4.81 -0.79
N PHE A 97 8.58 4.51 -2.02
CA PHE A 97 8.44 3.16 -2.56
C PHE A 97 9.51 2.94 -3.63
N ARG A 98 10.18 1.79 -3.59
CA ARG A 98 11.13 1.40 -4.64
C ARG A 98 10.74 0.04 -5.20
N TYR A 99 11.08 -0.19 -6.46
CA TYR A 99 10.67 -1.36 -7.20
C TYR A 99 11.87 -2.17 -7.68
N ASN A 100 11.73 -3.49 -7.74
CA ASN A 100 12.69 -4.37 -8.40
C ASN A 100 12.48 -4.35 -9.93
N TYR A 101 13.36 -5.05 -10.65
CA TYR A 101 13.28 -5.18 -12.11
C TYR A 101 12.01 -5.92 -12.59
N ASN A 102 11.39 -6.74 -11.73
CA ASN A 102 10.10 -7.38 -12.00
C ASN A 102 8.90 -6.46 -11.71
N GLN A 103 9.14 -5.18 -11.46
CA GLN A 103 8.13 -4.17 -11.17
C GLN A 103 7.36 -4.37 -9.86
N GLN A 104 7.92 -5.16 -8.93
CA GLN A 104 7.34 -5.42 -7.61
C GLN A 104 7.95 -4.50 -6.56
N ILE A 105 7.18 -4.10 -5.54
CA ILE A 105 7.69 -3.27 -4.44
C ILE A 105 8.83 -3.98 -3.71
N ALA A 106 10.03 -3.46 -3.85
CA ALA A 106 11.26 -3.97 -3.23
C ALA A 106 11.59 -3.28 -1.91
N SER A 107 11.07 -2.07 -1.67
CA SER A 107 11.17 -1.43 -0.36
C SER A 107 10.11 -0.37 -0.13
N ILE A 108 9.72 -0.19 1.13
CA ILE A 108 8.86 0.90 1.60
C ILE A 108 9.54 1.55 2.81
N GLY A 109 9.98 2.81 2.67
CA GLY A 109 10.80 3.45 3.70
C GLY A 109 12.06 2.63 4.00
N SER A 110 12.21 2.18 5.25
CA SER A 110 13.33 1.33 5.70
C SER A 110 13.08 -0.17 5.55
N TYR A 111 11.88 -0.61 5.18
CA TYR A 111 11.54 -2.02 5.04
C TYR A 111 11.94 -2.53 3.65
N THR A 112 12.74 -3.59 3.60
CA THR A 112 13.13 -4.27 2.36
C THR A 112 12.27 -5.50 2.11
N ILE A 113 11.96 -5.80 0.86
CA ILE A 113 11.15 -6.95 0.45
C ILE A 113 11.88 -7.66 -0.68
N THR A 114 12.07 -8.97 -0.55
CA THR A 114 12.66 -9.82 -1.60
C THR A 114 11.66 -10.85 -2.08
N TYR A 115 11.91 -11.36 -3.28
CA TYR A 115 11.03 -12.30 -3.96
C TYR A 115 11.82 -13.51 -4.43
N ASN A 116 11.19 -14.68 -4.43
CA ASN A 116 11.76 -15.88 -5.04
C ASN A 116 11.48 -15.91 -6.55
N SER A 117 11.95 -16.97 -7.22
CA SER A 117 11.77 -17.17 -8.66
C SER A 117 10.30 -17.23 -9.10
N ASN A 118 9.38 -17.59 -8.21
CA ASN A 118 7.94 -17.63 -8.47
C ASN A 118 7.27 -16.26 -8.29
N LYS A 119 8.05 -15.19 -8.06
CA LYS A 119 7.56 -13.82 -7.83
C LYS A 119 6.63 -13.74 -6.61
N THR A 120 6.78 -14.63 -5.64
CA THR A 120 6.15 -14.55 -4.31
C THR A 120 7.16 -14.04 -3.30
N ILE A 121 6.69 -13.45 -2.21
CA ILE A 121 7.56 -12.84 -1.20
C ILE A 121 8.43 -13.90 -0.54
N ASP A 122 9.73 -13.71 -0.64
CA ASP A 122 10.71 -14.58 0.00
C ASP A 122 11.07 -14.06 1.40
N GLN A 123 11.25 -12.75 1.55
CA GLN A 123 11.61 -12.11 2.81
C GLN A 123 11.06 -10.69 2.91
N ILE A 124 10.70 -10.27 4.13
CA ILE A 124 10.33 -8.88 4.46
C ILE A 124 11.18 -8.45 5.65
N GLY A 125 12.10 -7.51 5.48
CA GLY A 125 13.06 -7.13 6.51
C GLY A 125 13.79 -8.37 7.03
N GLN A 126 13.57 -8.73 8.30
CA GLN A 126 14.15 -9.90 8.96
C GLN A 126 13.28 -11.17 8.86
N TYR A 127 12.08 -11.08 8.27
CA TYR A 127 11.10 -12.17 8.26
C TYR A 127 11.23 -13.03 7.02
N LYS A 128 11.54 -14.31 7.22
CA LYS A 128 11.58 -15.30 6.15
C LYS A 128 10.21 -15.96 5.98
N ILE A 129 9.76 -16.10 4.73
CA ILE A 129 8.51 -16.76 4.38
C ILE A 129 8.82 -18.14 3.79
N TYR A 130 8.16 -19.16 4.31
CA TYR A 130 8.33 -20.54 3.86
C TYR A 130 7.04 -21.06 3.22
N TYR A 131 7.22 -21.77 2.11
CA TYR A 131 6.16 -22.34 1.29
C TYR A 131 6.19 -23.86 1.32
N ASN A 132 5.01 -24.49 1.41
CA ASN A 132 4.89 -25.93 1.23
C ASN A 132 4.97 -26.27 -0.26
N TYR A 133 4.98 -27.56 -0.59
CA TYR A 133 5.04 -28.01 -1.99
C TYR A 133 3.87 -27.55 -2.85
N SER A 134 2.74 -27.18 -2.24
CA SER A 134 1.58 -26.61 -2.94
C SER A 134 1.69 -25.09 -3.16
N GLY A 135 2.81 -24.47 -2.80
CA GLY A 135 3.03 -23.02 -2.95
C GLY A 135 2.31 -22.16 -1.92
N ASN A 136 1.83 -22.76 -0.82
CA ASN A 136 1.16 -22.04 0.26
C ASN A 136 2.12 -21.69 1.39
N VAL A 137 2.01 -20.47 1.92
CA VAL A 137 2.71 -20.03 3.13
C VAL A 137 2.32 -20.97 4.27
N PHE A 138 3.30 -21.68 4.83
CA PHE A 138 3.09 -22.58 5.97
C PHE A 138 3.87 -22.15 7.22
N ARG A 139 4.83 -21.22 7.07
CA ARG A 139 5.60 -20.67 8.19
C ARG A 139 6.12 -19.27 7.86
N ILE A 140 6.08 -18.41 8.86
CA ILE A 140 6.74 -17.10 8.89
C ILE A 140 7.65 -17.13 10.11
N ASP A 141 8.93 -16.85 9.93
CA ASP A 141 9.90 -16.82 11.04
C ASP A 141 10.28 -15.37 11.37
N GLN A 142 10.28 -15.02 12.65
CA GLN A 142 10.47 -13.66 13.14
C GLN A 142 11.41 -13.62 14.32
N SER A 143 12.32 -12.62 14.32
CA SER A 143 12.89 -12.14 15.57
C SER A 143 12.15 -10.94 16.17
N LYS A 144 11.69 -9.86 15.49
CA LYS A 144 11.02 -8.71 16.19
C LYS A 144 10.09 -7.75 15.38
N GLY A 145 8.79 -8.05 15.15
CA GLY A 145 7.79 -7.08 14.58
C GLY A 145 6.64 -7.75 13.77
N LEU A 146 5.61 -7.07 13.26
CA LEU A 146 4.34 -7.72 12.82
C LEU A 146 4.14 -7.89 11.30
N ILE A 147 3.83 -9.13 10.84
CA ILE A 147 3.22 -9.46 9.53
C ILE A 147 1.87 -10.14 9.80
N LEU A 148 0.84 -9.78 9.04
CA LEU A 148 -0.47 -10.42 9.13
C LEU A 148 -0.68 -11.38 7.95
N LEU A 149 -0.92 -12.66 8.26
CA LEU A 149 -1.34 -13.64 7.25
C LEU A 149 -2.84 -13.50 7.00
N GLN A 150 -3.20 -13.24 5.74
CA GLN A 150 -4.57 -13.19 5.29
C GLN A 150 -4.97 -14.55 4.71
N LEU A 151 -5.95 -15.19 5.34
CA LEU A 151 -6.55 -16.43 4.88
C LEU A 151 -7.76 -16.12 4.00
N ASN A 152 -7.74 -16.62 2.76
CA ASN A 152 -8.88 -16.54 1.86
C ASN A 152 -9.69 -17.83 1.98
N PHE A 153 -10.87 -17.77 2.58
CA PHE A 153 -11.81 -18.88 2.56
C PHE A 153 -12.66 -18.77 1.29
N THR A 154 -12.35 -19.57 0.27
CA THR A 154 -13.30 -19.82 -0.82
C THR A 154 -14.35 -20.82 -0.33
N LYS A 155 -15.63 -20.52 -0.56
CA LYS A 155 -16.71 -21.50 -0.39
C LYS A 155 -16.56 -22.65 -1.37
#